data_AF-A0A7Y8Q7B0-F1
#
_entry.id   AF-A0A7Y8Q7B0-F1
#
_cell.length_a   1.000
_cell.length_b   1.000
_cell.length_c   1.000
_cell.angle_alpha   90.00
_cell.angle_beta   90.00
_cell.angle_gamma   90.00
#
_symmetry.space_group_name_H-M   'P 1'
#
loop_
_entity.id
_entity.type
_entity.pdbx_description
1 polymer ?
#
loop_
_entity_poly.entity_id
_entity_poly.type
_entity_poly.pdbx_seq_one_letter_code
_entity_poly.pdbx_strand_id
1 'polypeptide(L)'
;MKFIYATKPLSTENPKPEESHQLFILGLNSAIELIIENNAIPIIINDNPILQGVDVNCHLRTNIPEKKCLFPRQAHDQDFKNWIKNLESLKIKYPQLIVLDFTSIVCSKTSCYSYLNDVPLYRDEQHLTYSGSTEIGLQYLKQYGNPLKPHEK
;
A
#
# COMPACT_ATOMS: atom_id res chain seq x y z
N MET A 1 -8.42 -2.74 -32.76
CA MET A 1 -8.24 -3.66 -31.62
C MET A 1 -9.57 -3.78 -30.89
N LYS A 2 -10.19 -4.96 -30.86
CA LYS A 2 -11.43 -5.19 -30.11
C LYS A 2 -11.06 -5.53 -28.67
N PHE A 3 -11.33 -4.65 -27.73
CA PHE A 3 -11.40 -5.02 -26.32
C PHE A 3 -12.63 -5.90 -26.14
N ILE A 4 -12.46 -7.21 -26.24
CA ILE A 4 -13.48 -8.16 -25.79
C ILE A 4 -13.17 -8.40 -24.32
N TYR A 5 -13.57 -7.47 -23.45
CA TYR A 5 -13.92 -7.91 -22.10
C TYR A 5 -15.10 -8.85 -22.31
N ALA A 6 -14.86 -10.15 -22.16
CA ALA A 6 -15.94 -11.11 -22.02
C ALA A 6 -16.71 -10.68 -20.77
N THR A 7 -17.75 -9.87 -20.94
CA THR A 7 -18.75 -9.60 -19.91
C THR A 7 -19.54 -10.88 -19.74
N LYS A 8 -18.94 -11.87 -19.08
CA LYS A 8 -19.72 -12.87 -18.38
C LYS A 8 -20.64 -12.05 -17.46
N PRO A 9 -21.97 -12.19 -17.55
CA PRO A 9 -22.85 -11.41 -16.69
C PRO A 9 -22.42 -11.64 -15.26
N LEU A 10 -22.11 -10.55 -14.53
CA LEU A 10 -21.83 -10.61 -13.11
C LEU A 10 -23.04 -11.27 -12.46
N SER A 11 -22.83 -12.43 -11.81
CA SER A 11 -23.88 -13.10 -11.06
C SER A 11 -24.43 -12.12 -10.02
N THR A 12 -25.73 -12.17 -9.78
CA THR A 12 -26.38 -11.36 -8.73
C THR A 12 -26.02 -11.84 -7.32
N GLU A 13 -25.29 -12.93 -7.20
CA GLU A 13 -24.71 -13.42 -5.95
C GLU A 13 -23.28 -12.91 -5.79
N ASN A 14 -22.95 -12.47 -4.56
CA ASN A 14 -21.59 -12.06 -4.23
C ASN A 14 -20.63 -13.24 -4.46
N PRO A 15 -19.53 -13.04 -5.20
CA PRO A 15 -18.56 -14.11 -5.42
C PRO A 15 -17.99 -14.61 -4.09
N LYS A 16 -17.67 -15.90 -4.04
CA LYS A 16 -16.99 -16.47 -2.88
C LYS A 16 -15.64 -15.77 -2.68
N PRO A 17 -15.08 -15.69 -1.46
CA PRO A 17 -13.83 -14.97 -1.21
C PRO A 17 -12.66 -15.36 -2.12
N GLU A 18 -12.50 -16.65 -2.42
CA GLU A 18 -11.47 -17.16 -3.31
C GLU A 18 -11.69 -16.71 -4.77
N GLU A 19 -12.94 -16.72 -5.24
CA GLU A 19 -13.30 -16.22 -6.57
C GLU A 19 -13.08 -14.72 -6.68
N SER A 20 -13.40 -13.95 -5.64
CA SER A 20 -13.11 -12.52 -5.56
C SER A 20 -11.61 -12.22 -5.64
N HIS A 21 -10.78 -12.99 -4.92
CA HIS A 21 -9.32 -12.87 -4.98
C HIS A 21 -8.77 -13.18 -6.38
N GLN A 22 -9.25 -14.26 -7.01
CA GLN A 22 -8.84 -14.62 -8.37
C GLN A 22 -9.22 -13.54 -9.39
N LEU A 23 -10.45 -13.00 -9.30
CA LEU A 23 -10.92 -11.92 -10.17
C LEU A 23 -10.11 -10.63 -9.95
N PHE A 24 -9.77 -10.30 -8.70
CA PHE A 24 -8.90 -9.18 -8.38
C PHE A 24 -7.52 -9.33 -9.02
N ILE A 25 -6.87 -10.50 -8.86
CA ILE A 25 -5.55 -10.76 -9.45
C ILE A 25 -5.62 -10.74 -10.97
N LEU A 26 -6.68 -11.30 -11.58
CA LEU A 26 -6.88 -11.25 -13.04
C LEU A 26 -6.97 -9.80 -13.52
N GLY A 27 -7.83 -8.98 -12.90
CA GLY A 27 -7.98 -7.56 -13.24
C GLY A 27 -6.70 -6.76 -13.06
N LEU A 28 -5.94 -7.02 -11.98
CA LEU A 28 -4.67 -6.37 -11.73
C LEU A 28 -3.62 -6.71 -12.79
N ASN A 29 -3.51 -8.00 -13.19
CA ASN A 29 -2.62 -8.40 -14.28
C ASN A 29 -3.00 -7.69 -15.60
N SER A 30 -4.28 -7.66 -15.95
CA SER A 30 -4.75 -6.97 -17.15
C SER A 30 -4.46 -5.47 -17.13
N ALA A 31 -4.57 -4.81 -15.96
CA ALA A 31 -4.22 -3.41 -15.82
C ALA A 31 -2.72 -3.15 -16.03
N ILE A 32 -1.86 -4.00 -15.47
CA ILE A 32 -0.40 -3.91 -15.66
C ILE A 32 -0.05 -4.11 -17.14
N GLU A 33 -0.60 -5.16 -17.77
CA GLU A 33 -0.37 -5.46 -19.19
C GLU A 33 -0.78 -4.29 -20.09
N LEU A 34 -1.95 -3.69 -19.84
CA LEU A 34 -2.42 -2.52 -20.59
C LEU A 34 -1.46 -1.32 -20.47
N ILE A 35 -0.94 -1.05 -19.28
CA ILE A 35 0.04 0.04 -19.07
C ILE A 35 1.32 -0.23 -19.87
N ILE A 36 1.83 -1.46 -19.84
CA ILE A 36 3.04 -1.87 -20.55
C ILE A 36 2.84 -1.77 -22.07
N GLU A 37 1.72 -2.27 -22.58
CA GLU A 37 1.38 -2.23 -24.01
C GLU A 37 1.29 -0.80 -24.57
N ASN A 38 1.00 0.18 -23.72
CA ASN A 38 0.96 1.60 -24.06
C ASN A 38 2.30 2.32 -23.80
N ASN A 39 3.40 1.58 -23.65
CA ASN A 39 4.75 2.10 -23.42
C ASN A 39 4.89 2.96 -22.14
N ALA A 40 4.06 2.69 -21.13
CA ALA A 40 4.16 3.31 -19.82
C ALA A 40 4.78 2.34 -18.80
N ILE A 41 5.32 2.89 -17.71
CA ILE A 41 5.89 2.11 -16.61
C ILE A 41 4.76 1.87 -15.60
N PRO A 42 4.36 0.61 -15.34
CA PRO A 42 3.38 0.32 -14.30
C PRO A 42 4.00 0.53 -12.93
N ILE A 43 3.25 1.22 -12.06
CA ILE A 43 3.64 1.52 -10.69
C ILE A 43 2.51 1.11 -9.76
N ILE A 44 2.82 0.23 -8.81
CA ILE A 44 1.92 -0.10 -7.71
C ILE A 44 2.45 0.60 -6.47
N ILE A 45 1.57 1.36 -5.82
CA ILE A 45 1.81 1.85 -4.46
C ILE A 45 1.28 0.77 -3.53
N ASN A 46 2.17 0.17 -2.73
CA ASN A 46 1.78 -0.78 -1.70
C ASN A 46 0.93 -0.08 -0.65
N ASP A 47 0.01 -0.85 -0.07
CA ASP A 47 -0.92 -0.33 0.93
C ASP A 47 -0.20 0.08 2.23
N ASN A 48 -0.83 0.94 3.02
CA ASN A 48 -0.32 1.35 4.32
C ASN A 48 -0.71 0.35 5.42
N PRO A 49 0.03 0.32 6.54
CA PRO A 49 -0.39 -0.40 7.73
C PRO A 49 -1.79 0.00 8.21
N ILE A 50 -2.55 -0.96 8.74
CA ILE A 50 -3.82 -0.70 9.41
C ILE A 50 -3.52 -0.39 10.88
N LEU A 51 -4.06 0.71 11.38
CA LEU A 51 -3.90 1.11 12.76
C LEU A 51 -4.62 0.11 13.67
N GLN A 52 -3.92 -0.44 14.66
CA GLN A 52 -4.49 -1.42 15.60
C GLN A 52 -4.24 -1.03 17.05
N GLY A 53 -5.30 -0.98 17.84
CA GLY A 53 -5.20 -0.78 19.30
C GLY A 53 -4.65 0.59 19.72
N VAL A 54 -4.59 1.56 18.80
CA VAL A 54 -4.12 2.93 19.03
C VAL A 54 -5.19 3.92 18.55
N ASP A 55 -5.47 4.91 19.39
CA ASP A 55 -6.38 6.01 19.06
C ASP A 55 -5.76 6.90 17.97
N VAL A 56 -6.50 7.23 16.91
CA VAL A 56 -6.03 8.10 15.81
C VAL A 56 -5.57 9.48 16.31
N ASN A 57 -6.16 9.98 17.39
CA ASN A 57 -5.83 11.24 18.06
C ASN A 57 -4.82 11.07 19.20
N CYS A 58 -4.16 9.91 19.32
CA CYS A 58 -3.17 9.66 20.38
C CYS A 58 -2.09 10.76 20.44
N HIS A 59 -1.68 11.28 19.28
CA HIS A 59 -0.71 12.38 19.15
C HIS A 59 -1.12 13.68 19.88
N LEU A 60 -2.42 13.93 20.04
CA LEU A 60 -2.96 15.10 20.77
C LEU A 60 -2.91 14.93 22.30
N ARG A 61 -2.68 13.70 22.79
CA ARG A 61 -2.70 13.33 24.21
C ARG A 61 -1.29 13.05 24.76
N THR A 62 -0.26 13.47 24.02
CA THR A 62 1.18 13.19 24.24
C THR A 62 1.79 13.80 25.50
N ASN A 63 1.03 14.57 26.29
CA ASN A 63 1.42 14.99 27.64
C ASN A 63 1.52 13.81 28.64
N ILE A 64 1.25 12.58 28.20
CA ILE A 64 1.41 11.35 28.99
C ILE A 64 2.60 10.55 28.39
N PRO A 65 3.79 10.59 29.02
CA PRO A 65 5.03 9.99 28.51
C PRO A 65 4.95 8.49 28.18
N GLU A 66 3.99 7.78 28.77
CA GLU A 66 3.88 6.32 28.71
C GLU A 66 3.05 5.81 27.50
N LYS A 67 2.25 6.66 26.85
CA LYS A 67 1.50 6.25 25.65
C LYS A 67 2.30 6.58 24.38
N LYS A 68 3.18 5.66 24.00
CA LYS A 68 3.74 5.66 22.65
C LYS A 68 2.61 5.34 21.67
N CYS A 69 2.30 6.25 20.73
CA CYS A 69 1.27 6.03 19.70
C CYS A 69 1.79 5.06 18.62
N LEU A 70 2.09 3.84 19.06
CA LEU A 70 2.74 2.79 18.32
C LEU A 70 1.88 1.53 18.39
N PHE A 71 1.86 0.78 17.29
CA PHE A 71 1.22 -0.52 17.24
C PHE A 71 2.20 -1.58 16.72
N PRO A 72 2.02 -2.87 17.05
CA PRO A 72 2.97 -3.91 16.68
C PRO A 72 3.10 -4.08 15.17
N ARG A 73 4.33 -4.09 14.66
CA ARG A 73 4.62 -4.32 13.24
C ARG A 73 4.12 -5.70 12.77
N GLN A 74 4.19 -6.69 13.66
CA GLN A 74 3.78 -8.06 13.38
C GLN A 74 2.32 -8.17 12.90
N ALA A 75 1.42 -7.34 13.43
CA ALA A 75 0.02 -7.40 13.04
C ALA A 75 -0.17 -6.99 11.57
N HIS A 76 0.49 -5.92 11.15
CA HIS A 76 0.55 -5.53 9.74
C HIS A 76 1.16 -6.63 8.87
N ASP A 77 2.30 -7.21 9.25
CA ASP A 77 2.95 -8.25 8.45
C ASP A 77 2.06 -9.50 8.28
N GLN A 78 1.24 -9.82 9.28
CA GLN A 78 0.28 -10.91 9.22
C GLN A 78 -0.88 -10.59 8.28
N ASP A 79 -1.49 -9.41 8.42
CA ASP A 79 -2.62 -8.96 7.60
C ASP A 79 -2.24 -8.91 6.10
N PHE A 80 -1.02 -8.44 5.80
CA PHE A 80 -0.56 -8.23 4.43
C PHE A 80 0.22 -9.42 3.84
N LYS A 81 0.44 -10.50 4.59
CA LYS A 81 1.27 -11.65 4.17
C LYS A 81 0.90 -12.19 2.79
N ASN A 82 -0.39 -12.37 2.51
CA ASN A 82 -0.85 -12.91 1.23
C ASN A 82 -0.69 -11.89 0.09
N TRP A 83 -0.92 -10.61 0.39
CA TRP A 83 -0.74 -9.54 -0.59
C TRP A 83 0.73 -9.38 -0.99
N ILE A 84 1.66 -9.38 -0.03
CA ILE A 84 3.10 -9.30 -0.30
C ILE A 84 3.57 -10.44 -1.21
N LYS A 85 3.10 -11.68 -0.99
CA LYS A 85 3.39 -12.80 -1.90
C LYS A 85 2.89 -12.57 -3.33
N ASN A 86 1.70 -11.96 -3.47
CA ASN A 86 1.16 -11.60 -4.78
C ASN A 86 2.02 -10.51 -5.45
N LEU A 87 2.44 -9.49 -4.70
CA LEU A 87 3.36 -8.45 -5.19
C LEU A 87 4.70 -9.03 -5.65
N GLU A 88 5.30 -9.94 -4.88
CA GLU A 88 6.53 -10.64 -5.28
C GLU A 88 6.35 -11.40 -6.59
N SER A 89 5.23 -12.12 -6.72
CA SER A 89 4.89 -12.85 -7.95
C SER A 89 4.71 -11.91 -9.15
N LEU A 90 4.08 -10.75 -8.95
CA LEU A 90 3.89 -9.74 -9.98
C LEU A 90 5.22 -9.11 -10.41
N LYS A 91 6.14 -8.83 -9.48
CA LYS A 91 7.49 -8.30 -9.79
C LYS A 91 8.32 -9.28 -10.62
N ILE A 92 8.21 -10.58 -10.34
CA ILE A 92 8.86 -11.62 -11.13
C ILE A 92 8.26 -11.67 -12.54
N LYS A 93 6.92 -11.62 -12.65
CA LYS A 93 6.21 -11.67 -13.94
C LYS A 93 6.44 -10.43 -14.80
N TYR A 94 6.51 -9.24 -14.20
CA TYR A 94 6.67 -7.96 -14.87
C TYR A 94 7.93 -7.23 -14.37
N PRO A 95 9.11 -7.49 -14.95
CA PRO A 95 10.38 -6.89 -14.45
C PRO A 95 10.44 -5.37 -14.49
N GLN A 96 9.60 -4.71 -15.31
CA GLN A 96 9.48 -3.25 -15.37
C GLN A 96 8.50 -2.66 -14.35
N LEU A 97 7.79 -3.49 -13.58
CA LEU A 97 6.88 -3.06 -12.53
C LEU A 97 7.66 -2.46 -11.37
N ILE A 98 7.36 -1.20 -11.06
CA ILE A 98 7.86 -0.55 -9.85
C ILE A 98 6.84 -0.75 -8.74
N VAL A 99 7.28 -1.25 -7.59
CA VAL A 99 6.47 -1.32 -6.37
C VAL A 99 7.04 -0.32 -5.37
N LEU A 100 6.24 0.70 -5.04
CA LEU A 100 6.57 1.67 -4.00
C LEU A 100 6.01 1.18 -2.68
N ASP A 101 6.88 0.79 -1.76
CA ASP A 101 6.50 0.34 -0.43
C ASP A 101 6.86 1.38 0.62
N PHE A 102 5.85 1.93 1.28
CA PHE A 102 6.01 2.94 2.32
C PHE A 102 6.06 2.34 3.73
N THR A 103 6.01 1.02 3.86
CA THR A 103 5.99 0.37 5.18
C THR A 103 7.26 0.66 5.98
N SER A 104 8.42 0.83 5.34
CA SER A 104 9.66 1.23 6.04
C SER A 104 9.66 2.68 6.52
N ILE A 105 8.78 3.53 5.97
CA ILE A 105 8.57 4.92 6.42
C ILE A 105 7.63 4.93 7.63
N VAL A 106 6.55 4.14 7.56
CA VAL A 106 5.48 4.12 8.57
C VAL A 106 5.74 3.12 9.70
N CYS A 107 6.74 2.25 9.56
CA CYS A 107 7.11 1.28 10.57
C CYS A 107 8.62 1.08 10.69
N SER A 108 9.06 0.86 11.93
CA SER A 108 10.32 0.19 12.25
C SER A 108 10.20 -1.33 12.12
N LYS A 109 11.27 -2.04 12.52
CA LYS A 109 11.31 -3.50 12.59
C LYS A 109 10.31 -4.10 13.57
N THR A 110 9.89 -3.36 14.60
CA THR A 110 9.06 -3.90 15.70
C THR A 110 7.73 -3.17 15.87
N SER A 111 7.62 -1.94 15.39
CA SER A 111 6.45 -1.10 15.62
C SER A 111 6.16 -0.18 14.44
N CYS A 112 4.88 0.07 14.21
CA CYS A 112 4.36 1.07 13.29
C CYS A 112 3.88 2.30 14.04
N TYR A 113 3.92 3.45 13.37
CA TYR A 113 3.66 4.77 13.95
C TYR A 113 2.27 5.27 13.53
N SER A 114 1.53 5.89 14.46
CA SER A 114 0.27 6.58 14.09
C SER A 114 0.47 8.05 13.69
N TYR A 115 1.70 8.58 13.87
CA TYR A 115 2.11 9.92 13.49
C TYR A 115 3.61 9.95 13.16
N LEU A 116 4.06 10.90 12.33
CA LEU A 116 5.46 11.14 11.99
C LEU A 116 5.74 12.64 12.04
N ASN A 117 6.82 13.08 12.67
CA ASN A 117 7.19 14.50 12.77
C ASN A 117 6.02 15.40 13.22
N ASP A 118 5.30 14.96 14.26
CA ASP A 118 4.08 15.61 14.78
C ASP A 118 2.90 15.70 13.80
N VAL A 119 2.97 15.02 12.66
CA VAL A 119 1.89 14.89 11.68
C VAL A 119 1.12 13.59 11.91
N PRO A 120 -0.20 13.63 12.21
CA PRO A 120 -1.02 12.42 12.31
C PRO A 120 -1.17 11.76 10.95
N LEU A 121 -0.85 10.46 10.90
CA LEU A 121 -0.89 9.71 9.64
C LEU A 121 -2.30 9.30 9.25
N TYR A 122 -3.14 8.95 10.23
CA TYR A 122 -4.42 8.25 10.03
C TYR A 122 -5.61 9.13 10.36
N ARG A 123 -6.66 9.09 9.52
CA ARG A 123 -7.96 9.70 9.76
C ARG A 123 -8.86 8.77 10.57
N ASP A 124 -8.81 7.50 10.23
CA ASP A 124 -9.50 6.36 10.84
C ASP A 124 -8.52 5.17 10.83
N GLU A 125 -8.95 3.97 11.21
CA GLU A 125 -8.04 2.83 11.34
C GLU A 125 -7.35 2.42 10.03
N GLN A 126 -7.88 2.82 8.88
CA GLN A 126 -7.40 2.34 7.56
C GLN A 126 -6.90 3.47 6.66
N HIS A 127 -7.54 4.64 6.70
CA HIS A 127 -7.27 5.71 5.76
C HIS A 127 -6.26 6.73 6.30
N LEU A 128 -5.34 7.13 5.43
CA LEU A 128 -4.43 8.23 5.72
C LEU A 128 -5.15 9.59 5.72
N THR A 129 -4.66 10.52 6.54
CA THR A 129 -4.99 11.95 6.40
C THR A 129 -4.27 12.54 5.19
N TYR A 130 -4.73 13.69 4.70
CA TYR A 130 -4.03 14.44 3.65
C TYR A 130 -2.60 14.82 4.06
N SER A 131 -2.43 15.32 5.28
CA SER A 131 -1.12 15.66 5.82
C SER A 131 -0.24 14.42 6.03
N GLY A 132 -0.84 13.31 6.46
CA GLY A 132 -0.17 12.03 6.68
C GLY A 132 0.38 11.43 5.39
N SER A 133 -0.42 11.36 4.34
CA SER A 133 0.04 10.86 3.03
C SER A 133 1.10 11.78 2.41
N THR A 134 0.98 13.10 2.59
CA THR A 134 2.00 14.07 2.18
C THR A 134 3.31 13.83 2.91
N GLU A 135 3.28 13.69 4.24
CA GLU A 135 4.46 13.46 5.07
C GLU A 135 5.16 12.14 4.71
N ILE A 136 4.41 11.06 4.51
CA ILE A 136 4.96 9.77 4.07
C ILE A 136 5.69 9.92 2.74
N GLY A 137 5.09 10.61 1.76
CA GLY A 137 5.71 10.87 0.46
C GLY A 137 7.00 11.69 0.58
N LEU A 138 7.01 12.72 1.42
CA LEU A 138 8.20 13.54 1.66
C LEU A 138 9.33 12.74 2.31
N GLN A 139 9.02 11.93 3.34
CA GLN A 139 10.02 11.08 3.99
C GLN A 139 10.55 10.00 3.04
N TYR A 140 9.68 9.41 2.20
CA TYR A 140 10.10 8.48 1.16
C TYR A 140 11.07 9.13 0.17
N LEU A 141 10.72 10.29 -0.38
CA LEU A 141 11.59 11.01 -1.31
C LEU A 141 12.92 11.42 -0.67
N LYS A 142 12.92 11.79 0.61
CA LYS A 142 14.13 12.10 1.37
C LYS A 142 15.03 10.88 1.54
N GLN A 143 14.45 9.72 1.79
CA GLN A 143 15.20 8.49 2.07
C GLN A 143 15.67 7.76 0.81
N TYR A 144 14.84 7.73 -0.24
CA TYR A 144 15.05 6.90 -1.44
C TYR A 144 15.18 7.69 -2.74
N GLY A 145 14.90 8.99 -2.73
CA GLY A 145 14.86 9.82 -3.93
C GLY A 145 13.57 9.63 -4.73
N ASN A 146 13.50 10.28 -5.90
CA ASN A 146 12.35 10.18 -6.80
C ASN A 146 12.42 8.88 -7.63
N PRO A 147 11.48 7.93 -7.45
CA PRO A 147 11.51 6.64 -8.14
C PRO A 147 11.17 6.73 -9.64
N LEU A 148 10.72 7.89 -10.11
CA LEU A 148 10.36 8.15 -11.52
C LEU A 148 11.50 8.80 -12.32
N LYS A 149 12.58 9.20 -11.64
CA LYS A 149 13.75 9.74 -12.36
C LYS A 149 14.53 8.57 -12.97
N PRO A 150 15.01 8.71 -14.22
CA PRO A 150 16.00 7.78 -14.74
C PRO A 150 17.17 7.71 -13.76
N HIS A 151 17.61 6.50 -13.39
CA HIS A 151 18.93 6.36 -12.78
C HIS A 151 19.93 6.88 -13.82
N GLU A 152 20.55 8.03 -13.54
CA GLU A 152 21.69 8.51 -14.32
C GLU A 152 22.72 7.38 -14.31
N LYS A 153 22.95 6.79 -15.48
CA LYS A 153 24.00 5.79 -15.70
C LYS A 153 25.35 6.48 -15.83
#